data_AF-A0A430RSZ5-F1
#
_entry.id   AF-A0A430RSZ5-F1
#
_cell.length_a   1.000
_cell.length_b   1.000
_cell.length_c   1.000
_cell.angle_alpha   90.00
_cell.angle_beta   90.00
_cell.angle_gamma   90.00
#
_symmetry.space_group_name_H-M   'P 1'
#
loop_
_entity.id
_entity.type
_entity.pdbx_description
1 polymer ?
#
loop_
_entity_poly.entity_id
_entity_poly.type
_entity_poly.pdbx_seq_one_letter_code
_entity_poly.pdbx_strand_id
1 'polypeptide(L)'
;MVRLYGIPGCGPCEIVKMFLAQKGVPFEFVNARQDPEAARKISELVGSPTAGVVLEWNGKVEAIRGVSPARLHAWLDRYRAQEA
;
A
#
# COMPACT_ATOMS: atom_id res chain seq x y z
N MET A 1 -7.65 -10.21 -1.65
CA MET A 1 -7.05 -9.35 -2.72
C MET A 1 -6.80 -7.97 -2.17
N VAL A 2 -5.58 -7.45 -2.36
CA VAL A 2 -5.10 -6.20 -1.74
C VAL A 2 -5.08 -5.09 -2.79
N ARG A 3 -5.54 -3.89 -2.48
CA ARG A 3 -5.40 -2.70 -3.33
C ARG A 3 -4.28 -1.83 -2.79
N LEU A 4 -3.22 -1.69 -3.57
CA LEU A 4 -2.13 -0.78 -3.30
C LEU A 4 -2.39 0.53 -4.03
N TYR A 5 -2.73 1.57 -3.29
CA TYR A 5 -2.84 2.92 -3.83
C TYR A 5 -1.48 3.60 -3.69
N GLY A 6 -0.92 4.02 -4.82
CA GLY A 6 0.37 4.67 -4.87
C GLY A 6 0.56 5.50 -6.13
N ILE A 7 1.70 6.18 -6.21
CA ILE A 7 2.11 6.91 -7.42
C ILE A 7 3.33 6.20 -8.02
N PRO A 8 3.30 5.86 -9.32
CA PRO A 8 4.47 5.32 -9.99
C PRO A 8 5.60 6.36 -10.00
N GLY A 9 6.82 5.91 -9.69
CA GLY A 9 7.98 6.80 -9.55
C GLY A 9 8.18 7.38 -8.14
N CYS A 10 7.35 6.99 -7.18
CA CYS A 10 7.57 7.28 -5.76
C CYS A 10 8.40 6.15 -5.14
N GLY A 11 9.62 6.45 -4.68
CA GLY A 11 10.56 5.50 -4.08
C GLY A 11 9.92 4.53 -3.06
N PRO A 12 9.17 4.99 -2.05
CA PRO A 12 8.48 4.09 -1.12
C PRO A 12 7.37 3.25 -1.76
N CYS A 13 6.67 3.74 -2.79
CA CYS A 13 5.63 2.97 -3.48
C CYS A 13 6.20 1.73 -4.19
N GLU A 14 7.35 1.90 -4.84
CA GLU A 14 8.04 0.80 -5.53
C GLU A 14 8.48 -0.29 -4.54
N ILE A 15 9.04 0.10 -3.39
CA ILE A 15 9.49 -0.86 -2.37
C ILE A 15 8.32 -1.73 -1.89
N VAL A 16 7.16 -1.14 -1.60
CA VAL A 16 5.99 -1.92 -1.14
C VAL A 16 5.46 -2.83 -2.25
N LYS A 17 5.37 -2.33 -3.49
CA LYS A 17 4.96 -3.11 -4.65
C LYS A 17 5.86 -4.33 -4.85
N MET A 18 7.19 -4.13 -4.80
CA MET A 18 8.16 -5.21 -4.91
C MET A 18 8.06 -6.19 -3.73
N PHE A 19 7.86 -5.68 -2.51
CA PHE A 19 7.70 -6.53 -1.33
C PHE A 19 6.50 -7.46 -1.45
N LEU A 20 5.33 -6.94 -1.83
CA LEU A 20 4.12 -7.75 -2.02
C LEU A 20 4.31 -8.79 -3.13
N ALA A 21 4.92 -8.39 -4.25
CA ALA A 21 5.22 -9.29 -5.36
C ALA A 21 6.19 -10.41 -4.94
N GLN A 22 7.26 -10.09 -4.21
CA GLN A 22 8.20 -11.09 -3.68
C GLN A 22 7.55 -12.06 -2.70
N LYS A 23 6.59 -11.58 -1.89
CA LYS A 23 5.89 -12.41 -0.91
C LYS A 23 4.73 -13.20 -1.53
N GLY A 24 4.48 -13.04 -2.84
CA GLY A 24 3.40 -13.71 -3.56
C GLY A 24 2.01 -13.25 -3.13
N VAL A 25 1.88 -12.03 -2.60
CA VAL A 25 0.58 -11.50 -2.18
C VAL A 25 -0.16 -11.00 -3.42
N PRO A 26 -1.41 -11.42 -3.66
CA PRO A 26 -2.21 -10.90 -4.77
C PRO A 26 -2.64 -9.46 -4.47
N PHE A 27 -2.04 -8.51 -5.20
CA PHE A 27 -2.34 -7.08 -5.07
C PHE A 27 -2.67 -6.41 -6.41
N GLU A 28 -3.51 -5.39 -6.34
CA GLU A 28 -3.96 -4.51 -7.41
C GLU A 28 -3.33 -3.14 -7.21
N PHE A 29 -2.47 -2.73 -8.14
CA PHE A 29 -1.85 -1.41 -8.07
C PHE A 29 -2.78 -0.36 -8.67
N VAL A 30 -3.31 0.53 -7.83
CA VAL A 30 -4.15 1.65 -8.22
C VAL A 30 -3.31 2.91 -8.30
N ASN A 31 -3.20 3.46 -9.51
CA ASN A 31 -2.39 4.65 -9.78
C ASN A 31 -3.13 5.93 -9.38
N ALA A 32 -2.77 6.50 -8.24
CA ALA A 32 -3.32 7.76 -7.75
C ALA A 32 -3.01 8.98 -8.63
N ARG A 33 -2.13 8.86 -9.64
CA ARG A 33 -1.92 9.93 -10.62
C ARG A 33 -2.99 9.95 -11.71
N GLN A 34 -3.59 8.80 -12.01
CA GLN A 34 -4.64 8.68 -13.03
C GLN A 34 -6.02 8.58 -12.40
N ASP A 35 -6.09 8.17 -11.14
CA ASP A 35 -7.33 7.98 -10.41
C ASP A 35 -7.47 9.03 -9.29
N PRO A 36 -8.41 9.99 -9.43
CA PRO A 36 -8.57 11.08 -8.47
C PRO A 36 -9.12 10.59 -7.11
N GLU A 37 -9.85 9.47 -7.05
CA GLU A 37 -10.30 8.89 -5.79
C GLU A 37 -9.12 8.31 -5.00
N ALA A 38 -8.22 7.61 -5.68
CA ALA A 38 -6.98 7.12 -5.09
C ALA A 38 -6.07 8.27 -4.63
N ALA A 39 -5.97 9.35 -5.40
CA ALA A 39 -5.24 10.57 -4.99
C ALA A 39 -5.79 11.12 -3.67
N ARG A 40 -7.12 11.21 -3.58
CA ARG A 40 -7.82 11.72 -2.40
C ARG A 40 -7.61 10.80 -1.19
N LYS A 41 -7.73 9.48 -1.35
CA LYS A 41 -7.41 8.50 -0.29
C LYS A 41 -5.99 8.64 0.23
N ILE A 42 -4.99 8.72 -0.67
CA ILE A 42 -3.59 8.90 -0.26
C ILE A 42 -3.41 10.23 0.47
N SER A 43 -4.00 11.32 -0.04
CA SER A 43 -3.92 12.63 0.59
C SER A 43 -4.57 12.64 1.98
N GLU A 44 -5.72 11.99 2.17
CA GLU A 44 -6.41 11.94 3.46
C GLU A 44 -5.70 11.03 4.47
N LEU A 45 -5.16 9.89 4.03
CA LEU A 45 -4.59 8.89 4.94
C LEU A 45 -3.09 9.09 5.21
N VAL A 46 -2.34 9.55 4.21
CA VAL A 46 -0.88 9.70 4.26
C VAL A 46 -0.48 11.18 4.39
N GLY A 47 -1.34 12.11 4.00
CA GLY A 47 -1.09 13.55 4.03
C GLY A 47 -0.18 14.05 2.90
N SER A 48 0.72 13.20 2.38
CA SER A 48 1.58 13.51 1.25
C SER A 48 1.84 12.29 0.37
N PRO A 49 1.75 12.42 -0.96
CA PRO A 49 1.90 11.31 -1.91
C PRO A 49 3.30 10.69 -1.95
N THR A 50 4.29 11.37 -1.39
CA THR A 50 5.69 10.89 -1.27
C THR A 50 6.00 10.31 0.11
N ALA A 51 5.13 10.50 1.11
CA ALA A 51 5.39 10.09 2.48
C ALA A 51 5.03 8.63 2.76
N GLY A 52 4.33 7.94 1.85
CA GLY A 52 3.88 6.58 2.09
C GLY A 52 2.96 6.01 1.02
N VAL A 53 2.38 4.85 1.34
CA VAL A 53 1.42 4.12 0.51
C VAL A 53 0.16 3.80 1.30
N VAL A 54 -0.95 3.56 0.61
CA VAL A 54 -2.18 3.05 1.22
C VAL A 54 -2.45 1.66 0.70
N LEU A 55 -2.73 0.74 1.61
CA LEU A 55 -3.10 -0.64 1.34
C LEU A 55 -4.53 -0.85 1.81
N GLU A 56 -5.38 -1.43 0.96
CA GLU A 56 -6.75 -1.77 1.31
C GLU A 56 -7.01 -3.25 1.04
N TRP A 57 -7.57 -3.98 1.99
CA TRP A 57 -7.91 -5.39 1.84
C TRP A 57 -9.08 -5.73 2.76
N ASN A 58 -10.04 -6.53 2.28
CA ASN A 58 -11.20 -6.96 3.08
C ASN A 58 -11.90 -5.82 3.87
N GLY A 59 -12.04 -4.64 3.26
CA GLY A 59 -12.66 -3.47 3.90
C GLY A 59 -11.79 -2.74 4.94
N LYS A 60 -10.57 -3.22 5.21
CA LYS A 60 -9.56 -2.49 5.99
C LYS A 60 -8.72 -1.62 5.10
N VAL A 61 -8.39 -0.45 5.59
CA VAL A 61 -7.50 0.50 4.94
C VAL A 61 -6.36 0.81 5.90
N GLU A 62 -5.13 0.60 5.47
CA GLU A 62 -3.92 0.89 6.26
C GLU A 62 -2.97 1.76 5.45
N ALA A 63 -2.56 2.88 6.05
CA ALA A 63 -1.56 3.77 5.48
C ALA A 63 -0.18 3.48 6.08
N ILE A 64 0.77 3.12 5.23
CA ILE A 64 2.17 2.92 5.62
C ILE A 64 2.92 4.21 5.29
N ARG A 65 3.10 5.06 6.30
CA ARG A 65 3.95 6.26 6.25
C ARG A 65 5.39 5.86 6.56
N GLY A 66 6.34 6.08 5.65
CA GLY A 66 7.73 5.63 5.81
C GLY A 66 7.86 4.11 5.74
N VAL A 67 8.27 3.63 4.56
CA VAL A 67 8.41 2.21 4.26
C VAL A 67 9.67 1.67 4.93
N SER A 68 9.47 0.88 5.98
CA SER A 68 10.54 0.14 6.65
C SER A 68 10.25 -1.36 6.57
N PRO A 69 11.28 -2.22 6.49
CA PRO A 69 11.11 -3.68 6.45
C PRO A 69 10.23 -4.22 7.57
N ALA A 70 10.38 -3.68 8.79
CA ALA A 70 9.60 -4.10 9.95
C ALA A 70 8.10 -3.83 9.80
N ARG A 71 7.71 -2.66 9.27
CA ARG A 71 6.30 -2.32 9.03
C ARG A 71 5.69 -3.19 7.95
N LEU A 72 6.43 -3.46 6.87
CA LEU A 72 5.98 -4.33 5.79
C LEU A 72 5.73 -5.75 6.27
N HIS A 73 6.64 -6.29 7.09
CA HIS A 73 6.44 -7.61 7.72
C HIS A 73 5.27 -7.61 8.71
N ALA A 74 5.12 -6.59 9.55
CA ALA A 74 3.99 -6.49 10.47
C ALA A 74 2.64 -6.41 9.74
N TRP A 75 2.59 -5.67 8.63
CA TRP A 75 1.41 -5.64 7.77
C TRP A 75 1.11 -7.01 7.14
N LEU A 76 2.15 -7.69 6.63
CA LEU A 76 2.00 -9.00 6.01
C LEU A 76 1.50 -10.05 7.00
N ASP A 77 2.00 -10.01 8.24
CA ASP A 77 1.56 -10.90 9.31
C ASP A 77 0.07 -10.70 9.61
N ARG A 78 -0.37 -9.44 9.73
CA ARG A 78 -1.80 -9.09 9.87
C ARG A 78 -2.66 -9.50 8.68
N TYR A 79 -2.12 -9.42 7.47
CA TYR A 79 -2.80 -9.85 6.25
C TYR A 79 -3.01 -11.37 6.26
N ARG A 80 -1.94 -12.14 6.51
CA ARG A 80 -1.99 -13.61 6.58
C ARG A 80 -2.85 -14.13 7.72
N ALA A 81 -2.81 -13.49 8.89
CA ALA A 81 -3.65 -13.84 10.02
C ALA A 81 -5.15 -13.63 9.77
N GLN A 82 -5.52 -12.85 8.76
CA GLN A 82 -6.92 -12.64 8.35
C GLN A 82 -7.33 -13.48 7.13
N GLU A 83 -6.38 -14.12 6.45
CA GLU A 83 -6.65 -15.10 5.39
C GLU A 83 -6.65 -16.55 5.90
N ALA A 84 -6.33 -16.76 7.20
CA ALA A 84 -6.41 -18.04 7.90
C ALA A 84 -7.75 -18.22 8.61
#